data_AF-A0A930EMN6-F1
#
_entry.id   AF-A0A930EMN6-F1
#
_cell.length_a   1.000
_cell.length_b   1.000
_cell.length_c   1.000
_cell.angle_alpha   90.00
_cell.angle_beta   90.00
_cell.angle_gamma   90.00
#
_symmetry.space_group_name_H-M   'P 1'
#
loop_
_entity.id
_entity.type
_entity.pdbx_description
1 polymer ?
#
loop_
_entity_poly.entity_id
_entity_poly.type
_entity_poly.pdbx_seq_one_letter_code
_entity_poly.pdbx_strand_id
1 'polypeptide(L)'
;PTFGSELKTIMSVSHGQQDEFVSAGIVYAWMYEDANFDKKVGGLVCEVNGRYRIEELESRLIRVINDLHAKTYSQYYLGELNFISEGITIEKRYGTALAALCFVDFQQPESDKPAGGL
;
A
#
# COMPACT_ATOMS: atom_id res chain seq x y z
N PRO A 1 18.90 -0.52 -2.54
CA PRO A 1 19.04 0.88 -3.02
C PRO A 1 20.24 1.57 -2.35
N THR A 2 21.03 2.34 -3.11
CA THR A 2 22.10 3.18 -2.56
C THR A 2 21.53 4.40 -1.83
N PHE A 3 22.31 5.02 -0.94
CA PHE A 3 21.89 6.29 -0.32
C PHE A 3 21.61 7.36 -1.40
N GLY A 4 20.50 8.09 -1.25
CA GLY A 4 20.08 9.13 -2.19
C GLY A 4 19.44 8.63 -3.49
N SER A 5 19.14 7.33 -3.61
CA SER A 5 18.46 6.79 -4.80
C SER A 5 17.02 7.28 -4.89
N GLU A 6 16.54 7.51 -6.11
CA GLU A 6 15.12 7.68 -6.38
C GLU A 6 14.38 6.37 -6.13
N LEU A 7 13.20 6.47 -5.50
CA LEU A 7 12.39 5.33 -5.11
C LEU A 7 10.94 5.62 -5.43
N LYS A 8 10.29 4.73 -6.18
CA LYS A 8 8.83 4.79 -6.32
C LYS A 8 8.23 4.21 -5.05
N THR A 9 7.30 4.95 -4.48
CA THR A 9 6.76 4.64 -3.16
C THR A 9 5.28 4.99 -3.12
N ILE A 10 4.51 4.11 -2.48
CA ILE A 10 3.17 4.44 -1.97
C ILE A 10 3.35 4.78 -0.50
N MET A 11 2.85 5.94 -0.07
CA MET A 11 3.18 6.50 1.24
C MET A 11 1.96 7.10 1.92
N SER A 12 1.85 6.81 3.22
CA SER A 12 0.88 7.41 4.14
C SER A 12 1.63 8.22 5.20
N VAL A 13 1.25 9.48 5.42
CA VAL A 13 1.95 10.38 6.35
C VAL A 13 0.95 11.13 7.21
N SER A 14 1.13 11.11 8.52
CA SER A 14 0.32 11.88 9.48
C SER A 14 1.19 12.73 10.37
N HIS A 15 0.97 14.04 10.37
CA HIS A 15 1.70 14.99 11.22
C HIS A 15 0.84 15.37 12.43
N GLY A 16 1.50 15.54 13.58
CA GLY A 16 0.84 15.91 14.83
C GLY A 16 1.65 16.91 15.65
N GLN A 17 0.95 17.55 16.57
CA GLN A 17 1.52 18.39 17.62
C GLN A 17 1.58 17.62 18.94
N GLN A 18 2.29 18.20 19.92
CA GLN A 18 2.41 17.62 21.27
C GLN A 18 1.06 17.13 21.81
N ASP A 19 1.08 15.96 22.43
CA ASP A 19 -0.06 15.25 23.03
C ASP A 19 -1.10 14.69 22.03
N GLU A 20 -0.94 14.92 20.72
CA GLU A 20 -1.79 14.28 19.71
C GLU A 20 -1.32 12.85 19.42
N PHE A 21 -2.28 11.93 19.25
CA PHE A 21 -2.01 10.63 18.63
C PHE A 21 -2.19 10.74 17.12
N VAL A 22 -1.16 10.36 16.36
CA VAL A 22 -1.21 10.32 14.90
C VAL A 22 -0.84 8.94 14.40
N SER A 23 -1.48 8.54 13.30
CA SER A 23 -1.35 7.21 12.72
C SER A 23 -1.32 7.26 11.20
N ALA A 24 -0.53 6.38 10.60
CA ALA A 24 -0.44 6.21 9.16
C ALA A 24 -0.38 4.72 8.83
N GLY A 25 -1.08 4.30 7.78
CA GLY A 25 -1.13 2.90 7.41
C GLY A 25 -1.37 2.67 5.93
N ILE A 26 -0.93 1.49 5.48
CA ILE A 26 -1.09 0.95 4.14
C ILE A 26 -1.63 -0.47 4.27
N VAL A 27 -2.59 -0.82 3.43
CA VAL A 27 -3.02 -2.19 3.20
C VAL A 27 -2.75 -2.57 1.76
N TYR A 28 -2.28 -3.79 1.53
CA TYR A 28 -2.12 -4.31 0.19
C TYR A 28 -2.41 -5.81 0.11
N ALA A 29 -2.81 -6.25 -1.07
CA ALA A 29 -2.99 -7.65 -1.39
C ALA A 29 -2.72 -7.92 -2.86
N TRP A 30 -2.41 -9.17 -3.18
CA TRP A 30 -2.43 -9.63 -4.56
C TRP A 30 -3.86 -9.86 -5.02
N MET A 31 -4.13 -9.53 -6.28
CA MET A 31 -5.35 -9.92 -6.99
C MET A 31 -5.06 -11.09 -7.93
N TYR A 32 -6.05 -11.95 -8.15
CA TYR A 32 -5.93 -13.20 -8.90
C TYR A 32 -7.04 -13.37 -9.94
N GLU A 33 -6.75 -14.08 -11.03
CA GLU A 33 -7.75 -14.40 -12.08
C GLU A 33 -8.79 -15.42 -11.61
N ASP A 34 -8.42 -16.28 -10.67
CA ASP A 34 -9.19 -17.44 -10.25
C ASP A 34 -9.30 -17.54 -8.71
N ALA A 35 -10.29 -18.32 -8.28
CA ALA A 35 -10.59 -18.55 -6.86
C ALA A 35 -9.58 -19.50 -6.18
N ASN A 36 -8.70 -20.15 -6.93
CA ASN A 36 -7.64 -20.99 -6.37
C ASN A 36 -6.40 -20.17 -5.99
N PHE A 37 -6.36 -18.88 -6.37
CA PHE A 37 -5.28 -17.95 -6.11
C PHE A 37 -3.95 -18.39 -6.77
N ASP A 38 -4.02 -18.99 -7.95
CA ASP A 38 -2.84 -19.49 -8.66
C ASP A 38 -2.19 -18.41 -9.53
N LYS A 39 -2.99 -17.64 -10.28
CA LYS A 39 -2.49 -16.65 -11.24
C LYS A 39 -2.71 -15.21 -10.78
N LYS A 40 -1.62 -14.53 -10.40
CA LYS A 40 -1.61 -13.10 -10.02
C LYS A 40 -1.84 -12.19 -11.23
N VAL A 41 -2.73 -11.20 -11.09
CA VAL A 41 -2.97 -10.16 -12.10
C VAL A 41 -2.36 -8.80 -11.76
N GLY A 42 -2.07 -8.57 -10.49
CA GLY A 42 -1.57 -7.29 -10.00
C GLY A 42 -1.76 -7.15 -8.49
N GLY A 43 -1.17 -6.09 -7.92
CA GLY A 43 -1.38 -5.72 -6.53
C GLY A 43 -2.45 -4.63 -6.41
N LEU A 44 -3.28 -4.72 -5.38
CA LEU A 44 -4.16 -3.62 -4.95
C LEU A 44 -3.62 -3.05 -3.64
N VAL A 45 -3.52 -1.73 -3.56
CA VAL A 45 -2.94 -1.02 -2.41
C VAL A 45 -3.84 0.15 -2.04
N CYS A 46 -4.00 0.42 -0.75
CA CYS A 46 -4.66 1.62 -0.23
C CYS A 46 -3.90 2.17 0.97
N GLU A 47 -3.87 3.49 1.11
CA GLU A 47 -3.31 4.19 2.25
C GLU A 47 -4.37 4.99 3.02
N VAL A 48 -4.24 5.02 4.35
CA VAL A 48 -5.05 5.85 5.24
C VAL A 48 -4.14 6.46 6.30
N ASN A 49 -4.37 7.73 6.63
CA ASN A 49 -3.72 8.44 7.71
C ASN A 49 -4.74 9.19 8.56
N GLY A 50 -4.36 9.57 9.78
CA GLY A 50 -5.19 10.41 10.62
C GLY A 50 -4.83 10.33 12.09
N ARG A 51 -5.85 10.47 12.93
CA ARG A 51 -5.79 10.44 14.40
C ARG A 51 -6.61 9.26 14.91
N TYR A 52 -6.32 8.08 14.37
CA TYR A 52 -7.04 6.85 14.66
C TYR A 52 -6.15 5.95 15.49
N ARG A 53 -6.69 5.22 16.46
CA ARG A 53 -5.93 4.09 17.03
C ARG A 53 -5.67 3.05 15.93
N ILE A 54 -4.62 2.24 16.09
CA ILE A 54 -4.20 1.25 15.08
C ILE A 54 -5.36 0.34 14.65
N GLU A 55 -6.16 -0.17 15.59
CA GLU A 55 -7.31 -1.02 15.28
C GLU A 55 -8.37 -0.33 14.39
N GLU A 56 -8.64 0.96 14.66
CA GLU A 56 -9.58 1.75 13.85
C GLU A 56 -8.97 2.06 12.47
N LEU A 57 -7.67 2.35 12.42
CA LEU A 57 -6.93 2.58 11.19
C LEU A 57 -7.00 1.34 10.27
N GLU A 58 -6.70 0.15 10.79
CA GLU A 58 -6.77 -1.11 10.06
C GLU A 58 -8.21 -1.43 9.61
N SER A 59 -9.19 -1.20 10.48
CA SER A 59 -10.61 -1.34 10.12
C SER A 59 -11.00 -0.43 8.94
N ARG A 60 -10.48 0.80 8.91
CA ARG A 60 -10.68 1.74 7.79
C ARG A 60 -9.98 1.26 6.53
N LEU A 61 -8.73 0.78 6.65
CA LEU A 61 -7.98 0.22 5.52
C LEU A 61 -8.71 -0.97 4.89
N ILE A 62 -9.21 -1.91 5.71
CA ILE A 62 -10.05 -3.04 5.25
C ILE A 62 -11.25 -2.53 4.48
N ARG A 63 -11.96 -1.52 4.99
CA ARG A 63 -13.14 -0.97 4.32
C ARG A 63 -12.77 -0.36 2.97
N VAL A 64 -11.70 0.43 2.90
CA VAL A 64 -11.31 1.16 1.68
C VAL A 64 -10.86 0.19 0.59
N ILE A 65 -10.02 -0.81 0.92
CA ILE A 65 -9.53 -1.77 -0.09
C ILE A 65 -10.67 -2.65 -0.62
N ASN A 66 -11.59 -3.09 0.24
CA ASN A 66 -12.74 -3.88 -0.18
C ASN A 66 -13.72 -3.06 -1.03
N ASP A 67 -13.97 -1.79 -0.68
CA ASP A 67 -14.84 -0.91 -1.46
C ASP A 67 -14.23 -0.61 -2.84
N LEU A 68 -12.92 -0.35 -2.91
CA LEU A 68 -12.20 -0.16 -4.16
C LEU A 68 -12.21 -1.43 -5.02
N HIS A 69 -11.94 -2.59 -4.41
CA HIS A 69 -11.97 -3.88 -5.09
C HIS A 69 -13.36 -4.15 -5.68
N ALA A 70 -14.40 -4.04 -4.87
CA ALA A 70 -15.77 -4.31 -5.30
C ALA A 70 -16.27 -3.37 -6.41
N LYS A 71 -15.82 -2.11 -6.42
CA LYS A 71 -16.27 -1.12 -7.41
C LYS A 71 -15.52 -1.16 -8.74
N THR A 72 -14.23 -1.52 -8.70
CA THR A 72 -13.33 -1.33 -9.86
C THR A 72 -12.72 -2.64 -10.36
N TYR A 73 -12.57 -3.63 -9.49
CA TYR A 73 -11.79 -4.84 -9.74
C TYR A 73 -12.53 -6.13 -9.33
N SER A 74 -13.87 -6.09 -9.27
CA SER A 74 -14.69 -7.21 -8.82
C SER A 74 -14.59 -8.46 -9.70
N GLN A 75 -14.03 -8.34 -10.91
CA GLN A 75 -13.71 -9.46 -11.80
C GLN A 75 -12.53 -10.31 -11.34
N TYR A 76 -11.73 -9.83 -10.37
CA TYR A 76 -10.57 -10.53 -9.83
C TYR A 76 -10.81 -10.95 -8.37
N TYR A 77 -10.08 -11.94 -7.89
CA TYR A 77 -10.13 -12.41 -6.51
C TYR A 77 -9.08 -11.69 -5.66
N LEU A 78 -9.50 -11.07 -4.55
CA LEU A 78 -8.60 -10.40 -3.62
C LEU A 78 -8.01 -11.43 -2.64
N GLY A 79 -6.69 -11.52 -2.58
CA GLY A 79 -5.99 -12.42 -1.67
C GLY A 79 -5.91 -11.91 -0.23
N GLU A 80 -4.99 -12.49 0.54
CA GLU A 80 -4.75 -12.11 1.93
C GLU A 80 -4.28 -10.65 2.05
N LEU A 81 -4.91 -9.92 2.97
CA LEU A 81 -4.59 -8.53 3.27
C LEU A 81 -3.34 -8.44 4.13
N ASN A 82 -2.38 -7.62 3.69
CA ASN A 82 -1.15 -7.31 4.42
C ASN A 82 -1.21 -5.86 4.89
N PHE A 83 -0.78 -5.59 6.12
CA PHE A 83 -0.84 -4.27 6.74
C PHE A 83 0.54 -3.76 7.09
N ILE A 84 0.77 -2.47 6.85
CA ILE A 84 1.92 -1.71 7.35
C ILE A 84 1.32 -0.49 8.04
N SER A 85 1.34 -0.46 9.36
CA SER A 85 0.74 0.64 10.14
C SER A 85 1.66 1.10 11.26
N GLU A 86 1.71 2.41 11.45
CA GLU A 86 2.48 3.05 12.51
C GLU A 86 1.61 4.07 13.24
N GLY A 87 1.79 4.20 14.55
CA GLY A 87 1.02 5.12 15.37
C GLY A 87 1.84 5.61 16.56
N ILE A 88 1.82 6.92 16.80
CA ILE A 88 2.66 7.57 17.80
C ILE A 88 1.87 8.66 18.53
N THR A 89 2.00 8.70 19.86
CA THR A 89 1.66 9.88 20.65
C THR A 89 2.82 10.86 20.61
N ILE A 90 2.60 12.09 20.19
CA ILE A 90 3.68 13.05 20.03
C ILE A 90 4.13 13.62 21.39
N GLU A 91 5.37 13.33 21.78
CA GLU A 91 5.94 13.81 23.05
C GLU A 91 6.59 15.22 22.94
N LYS A 92 7.01 15.61 21.73
CA LYS A 92 7.66 16.91 21.46
C LYS A 92 6.69 17.87 20.79
N ARG A 93 7.15 19.09 20.47
CA ARG A 93 6.30 20.09 19.79
C ARG A 93 5.64 19.57 18.50
N TYR A 94 6.36 18.76 17.73
CA TYR A 94 5.89 18.17 16.48
C TYR A 94 6.38 16.73 16.34
N GLY A 95 5.59 15.90 15.65
CA GLY A 95 5.99 14.55 15.28
C GLY A 95 5.22 14.03 14.08
N THR A 96 5.58 12.84 13.61
CA THR A 96 5.04 12.28 12.37
C THR A 96 4.98 10.76 12.45
N ALA A 97 3.82 10.19 12.11
CA ALA A 97 3.68 8.78 11.76
C ALA A 97 3.80 8.64 10.23
N LEU A 98 4.53 7.63 9.76
CA LEU A 98 4.73 7.38 8.34
C LEU A 98 4.74 5.87 8.08
N ALA A 99 4.01 5.44 7.06
CA ALA A 99 4.05 4.09 6.51
C ALA A 99 4.33 4.17 5.00
N ALA A 100 5.18 3.29 4.48
CA ALA A 100 5.58 3.33 3.08
C ALA A 100 5.78 1.92 2.50
N LEU A 101 5.32 1.72 1.26
CA LEU A 101 5.63 0.56 0.43
C LEU A 101 6.59 1.01 -0.68
N CYS A 102 7.81 0.49 -0.65
CA CYS A 102 8.93 0.94 -1.46
C CYS A 102 9.29 -0.07 -2.55
N PHE A 103 9.16 0.31 -3.82
CA PHE A 103 9.49 -0.55 -4.95
C PHE A 103 10.98 -0.44 -5.27
N VAL A 104 11.73 -1.51 -5.01
CA VAL A 104 13.20 -1.52 -5.10
C VAL A 104 13.73 -2.09 -6.42
N ASP A 105 12.89 -2.82 -7.15
CA ASP A 105 13.15 -3.41 -8.45
C ASP A 105 11.98 -3.18 -9.40
N PHE A 106 12.30 -3.13 -10.70
CA PHE A 106 11.31 -3.07 -11.77
C PHE A 106 11.60 -4.20 -12.74
N GLN A 107 10.70 -5.17 -12.83
CA GLN A 107 10.69 -6.10 -13.96
C GLN A 107 9.90 -5.44 -15.09
N GLN A 108 10.63 -4.97 -16.11
CA GLN A 108 10.02 -4.59 -17.36
C GLN A 108 9.77 -5.88 -18.17
N PRO A 109 8.58 -6.12 -18.73
CA PRO A 109 8.41 -7.20 -19.68
C PRO A 109 9.43 -7.02 -20.79
N GLU A 110 10.14 -8.08 -21.20
CA GLU A 110 10.92 -8.02 -22.43
C GLU A 110 9.96 -7.59 -23.53
N SER A 111 10.25 -6.45 -24.18
CA SER A 111 9.50 -6.05 -25.36
C SER A 111 9.64 -7.19 -26.37
N ASP A 112 8.52 -7.78 -26.79
CA ASP A 112 8.51 -8.70 -27.92
C ASP A 112 9.20 -7.99 -29.09
N LYS A 113 10.45 -8.37 -29.36
CA LYS A 113 11.09 -7.97 -30.61
C LYS A 113 10.23 -8.58 -31.71
N PRO A 114 9.73 -7.80 -32.69
CA PRO A 114 9.08 -8.40 -33.83
C PRO A 114 10.08 -9.38 -34.47
N ALA A 115 9.65 -10.64 -34.61
CA ALA A 115 10.38 -11.62 -35.39
C ALA A 115 10.45 -11.11 -36.84
N GLY A 116 11.63 -10.66 -37.27
CA GLY A 116 11.90 -10.37 -38.67
C GLY A 116 12.74 -9.11 -38.88
N GLY A 117 13.97 -9.30 -39.36
CA GLY A 117 14.84 -8.20 -39.75
C GLY A 117 16.21 -8.69 -40.23
N LEU A 118 16.24 -9.14 -41.49
CA LEU A 118 17.36 -9.61 -42.35
C LEU A 118 17.66 -11.12 -42.30
#